data_AF-A0A2H6H4B8-F1
#
_entry.id   AF-A0A2H6H4B8-F1
#
_cell.length_a   1.000
_cell.length_b   1.000
_cell.length_c   1.000
_cell.angle_alpha   90.00
_cell.angle_beta   90.00
_cell.angle_gamma   90.00
#
_symmetry.space_group_name_H-M   'P 1'
#
loop_
_entity.id
_entity.type
_entity.pdbx_description
1 polymer ?
#
loop_
_entity_poly.entity_id
_entity_poly.type
_entity_poly.pdbx_seq_one_letter_code
_entity_poly.pdbx_strand_id
1 'polypeptide(L)'
;MTSVNFGLHLPSATVRRLLFLALATMVVACAVPDATSSTTTPGTFDLTDTSLLTRLGSAPFADVVWQRTVHDITVVGSRPHPDPVELALLDAALSELPRVLWEVGAPRSIIRIASAPEEEQVGNAVTFTRGPDIYLVDRTFDPDGDGTTRLDLARALAHEFAHVAQFRALDPAYIQAALDGDIARVDPADGSELVLSFAAQTGWTNESADPLHADWRLEGQAATEYGRTGPAEDMAESVAMLVLGRADWIPPDRGTWVAKWLGTSIKQLAAGKPWIPAGATEVSTAEDLYDEAAAARSAPGATHAEAHYFELPASVPEHLILGPDIERRLLQRGFGGTFARIDDEQLPHYQGSFSRSDGVRFWVELWDFRETTGFSSAPNVPILVYVELW
;
A
#
# COMPACT_ATOMS: atom_id res chain seq x y z
N MET A 1 46.37 29.16 -21.82
CA MET A 1 45.40 28.07 -22.03
C MET A 1 45.95 26.83 -21.33
N THR A 2 45.41 26.50 -20.17
CA THR A 2 45.72 25.25 -19.44
C THR A 2 44.39 24.73 -18.93
N SER A 3 43.89 23.70 -19.61
CA SER A 3 42.68 22.97 -19.23
C SER A 3 42.97 22.12 -17.99
N VAL A 4 42.25 22.36 -16.91
CA VAL A 4 42.24 21.49 -15.73
C VAL A 4 41.15 20.45 -15.94
N ASN A 5 41.55 19.18 -16.06
CA ASN A 5 40.66 18.02 -16.07
C ASN A 5 40.08 17.82 -14.65
N PHE A 6 38.79 18.08 -14.47
CA PHE A 6 38.05 17.57 -13.32
C PHE A 6 37.65 16.11 -13.58
N GLY A 7 38.57 15.20 -13.32
CA GLY A 7 38.23 13.80 -13.15
C GLY A 7 37.44 13.64 -11.86
N LEU A 8 36.12 13.54 -11.95
CA LEU A 8 35.28 12.99 -10.89
C LEU A 8 35.72 11.54 -10.66
N HIS A 9 36.60 11.33 -9.69
CA HIS A 9 36.92 9.99 -9.20
C HIS A 9 35.65 9.39 -8.58
N LEU A 10 35.03 8.47 -9.31
CA LEU A 10 33.95 7.65 -8.75
C LEU A 10 34.49 6.90 -7.52
N PRO A 11 33.79 6.91 -6.39
CA PRO A 11 34.22 6.20 -5.18
C PRO A 11 34.35 4.69 -5.45
N SER A 12 35.34 4.07 -4.81
CA SER A 12 35.61 2.63 -4.93
C SER A 12 34.39 1.78 -4.53
N ALA A 13 34.33 0.53 -4.99
CA ALA A 13 33.23 -0.38 -4.67
C ALA A 13 32.97 -0.54 -3.15
N THR A 14 34.02 -0.41 -2.34
CA THR A 14 33.96 -0.42 -0.87
C THR A 14 33.28 0.82 -0.31
N VAL A 15 33.58 2.01 -0.87
CA VAL A 15 32.94 3.27 -0.49
C VAL A 15 31.47 3.28 -0.94
N ARG A 16 31.14 2.70 -2.11
CA ARG A 16 29.73 2.48 -2.50
C ARG A 16 28.98 1.55 -1.54
N ARG A 17 29.61 0.47 -1.06
CA ARG A 17 29.02 -0.43 -0.06
C ARG A 17 28.77 0.25 1.28
N LEU A 18 29.72 1.06 1.74
CA LEU A 18 29.55 1.88 2.96
C LEU A 18 28.48 2.96 2.77
N LEU A 19 28.40 3.57 1.57
CA LEU A 19 27.31 4.47 1.17
C LEU A 19 25.94 3.80 1.33
N PHE A 20 25.77 2.60 0.79
CA PHE A 20 24.50 1.86 0.88
C PHE A 20 24.17 1.46 2.32
N LEU A 21 25.15 1.08 3.15
CA LEU A 21 24.91 0.74 4.56
C LEU A 21 24.43 1.95 5.38
N ALA A 22 25.08 3.11 5.20
CA ALA A 22 24.78 4.33 5.95
C ALA A 22 23.42 4.94 5.55
N LEU A 23 23.12 4.98 4.24
CA LEU A 23 21.81 5.38 3.72
C LEU A 23 20.69 4.40 4.13
N ALA A 24 21.00 3.11 4.23
CA ALA A 24 20.03 2.12 4.69
C ALA A 24 19.61 2.40 6.14
N THR A 25 20.51 2.77 7.06
CA THR A 25 20.13 3.11 8.46
C THR A 25 19.19 4.32 8.59
N MET A 26 19.15 5.23 7.63
CA MET A 26 18.32 6.45 7.72
C MET A 26 16.84 6.24 7.41
N VAL A 27 16.48 5.34 6.48
CA VAL A 27 15.07 5.17 6.08
C VAL A 27 14.28 4.33 7.10
N VAL A 28 14.96 3.64 8.01
CA VAL A 28 14.33 2.97 9.16
C VAL A 28 13.56 3.96 10.04
N ALA A 29 13.90 5.26 10.01
CA ALA A 29 13.27 6.29 10.83
C ALA A 29 12.06 6.98 10.19
N CYS A 30 11.85 6.90 8.86
CA CYS A 30 10.62 7.44 8.26
C CYS A 30 9.39 6.63 8.67
N ALA A 31 9.55 5.30 8.78
CA ALA A 31 8.49 4.36 9.15
C ALA A 31 8.13 4.37 10.65
N VAL A 32 8.73 5.25 11.47
CA VAL A 32 8.57 5.22 12.93
C VAL A 32 8.26 6.61 13.48
N PRO A 33 7.00 6.82 13.88
CA PRO A 33 6.76 7.06 15.29
C PRO A 33 5.73 6.08 15.88
N ASP A 34 5.89 5.83 17.19
CA ASP A 34 4.91 5.21 18.09
C ASP A 34 3.46 5.63 17.77
N ALA A 35 2.77 4.84 16.96
CA ALA A 35 1.34 4.93 16.77
C ALA A 35 0.80 3.53 16.49
N THR A 36 0.31 2.92 17.56
CA THR A 36 -0.70 1.87 17.53
C THR A 36 -1.71 2.12 16.42
N SER A 37 -1.73 1.22 15.43
CA SER A 37 -2.86 0.89 14.55
C SER A 37 -2.31 0.60 13.16
N SER A 38 -1.87 -0.62 12.94
CA SER A 38 -2.33 -1.25 11.70
C SER A 38 -3.84 -1.23 11.69
N THR A 39 -4.44 -1.43 10.54
CA THR A 39 -5.85 -1.83 10.46
C THR A 39 -6.21 -3.05 11.33
N THR A 40 -5.24 -3.83 11.87
CA THR A 40 -5.40 -4.85 12.95
C THR A 40 -4.15 -5.01 13.82
N THR A 41 -4.04 -4.31 14.95
CA THR A 41 -2.80 -4.10 15.76
C THR A 41 -1.75 -5.21 15.57
N PRO A 42 -0.61 -4.97 14.90
CA PRO A 42 0.40 -6.01 14.78
C PRO A 42 1.03 -6.13 16.17
N GLY A 43 1.38 -7.33 16.59
CA GLY A 43 2.38 -7.47 17.65
C GLY A 43 3.55 -6.55 17.29
N THR A 44 3.80 -5.55 18.13
CA THR A 44 4.77 -4.48 17.90
C THR A 44 6.11 -5.11 17.54
N PHE A 45 6.46 -5.06 16.26
CA PHE A 45 7.81 -5.34 15.84
C PHE A 45 8.70 -4.27 16.47
N ASP A 46 9.59 -4.69 17.37
CA ASP A 46 10.61 -3.81 17.87
C ASP A 46 11.67 -3.59 16.77
N LEU A 47 11.51 -2.54 15.97
CA LEU A 47 12.52 -2.13 14.97
C LEU A 47 13.80 -1.61 15.63
N THR A 48 13.85 -1.48 16.96
CA THR A 48 15.07 -1.28 17.74
C THR A 48 15.74 -2.60 18.14
N ASP A 49 15.12 -3.75 17.85
CA ASP A 49 15.72 -5.07 18.04
C ASP A 49 17.01 -5.18 17.22
N THR A 50 18.13 -5.17 17.93
CA THR A 50 19.46 -5.36 17.34
C THR A 50 19.58 -6.64 16.53
N SER A 51 18.82 -7.70 16.81
CA SER A 51 18.79 -8.94 16.03
C SER A 51 18.12 -8.76 14.66
N LEU A 52 17.01 -8.01 14.62
CA LEU A 52 16.32 -7.62 13.41
C LEU A 52 17.18 -6.63 12.61
N LEU A 53 17.74 -5.61 13.26
CA LEU A 53 18.63 -4.64 12.63
C LEU A 53 19.92 -5.27 12.07
N THR A 54 20.46 -6.30 12.73
CA THR A 54 21.60 -7.09 12.25
C THR A 54 21.24 -7.89 11.00
N ARG A 55 20.04 -8.50 10.96
CA ARG A 55 19.51 -9.17 9.75
C ARG A 55 19.23 -8.19 8.61
N LEU A 56 18.78 -6.97 8.94
CA LEU A 56 18.53 -5.90 7.97
C LEU A 56 19.82 -5.24 7.45
N GLY A 57 20.96 -5.48 8.09
CA GLY A 57 22.08 -4.54 8.18
C GLY A 57 23.13 -4.54 7.07
N SER A 58 23.16 -5.41 6.05
CA SER A 58 24.11 -5.24 4.93
C SER A 58 23.89 -6.16 3.72
N ALA A 59 23.65 -5.57 2.54
CA ALA A 59 23.75 -6.28 1.27
C ALA A 59 25.24 -6.44 0.82
N PRO A 60 25.63 -7.58 0.22
CA PRO A 60 24.84 -8.79 0.07
C PRO A 60 24.71 -9.48 1.42
N PHE A 61 23.48 -9.81 1.79
CA PHE A 61 23.25 -10.61 2.99
C PHE A 61 24.00 -11.93 2.77
N ALA A 62 24.83 -12.33 3.73
CA ALA A 62 25.54 -13.62 3.65
C ALA A 62 24.57 -14.81 3.52
N ASP A 63 23.30 -14.56 3.82
CA ASP A 63 22.22 -15.54 3.92
C ASP A 63 21.22 -15.46 2.74
N VAL A 64 21.53 -14.77 1.62
CA VAL A 64 20.70 -14.91 0.41
C VAL A 64 20.81 -16.34 -0.10
N VAL A 65 19.72 -17.10 -0.02
CA VAL A 65 19.68 -18.50 -0.44
C VAL A 65 19.13 -18.62 -1.87
N TRP A 66 18.25 -17.71 -2.29
CA TRP A 66 17.72 -17.70 -3.64
C TRP A 66 17.45 -16.28 -4.17
N GLN A 67 17.40 -16.19 -5.50
CA GLN A 67 17.04 -14.99 -6.25
C GLN A 67 16.08 -15.38 -7.38
N ARG A 68 15.03 -14.58 -7.57
CA ARG A 68 14.06 -14.70 -8.67
C ARG A 68 13.77 -13.31 -9.25
N THR A 69 13.29 -13.29 -10.48
CA THR A 69 12.70 -12.09 -11.07
C THR A 69 11.19 -12.29 -11.01
N VAL A 70 10.49 -11.37 -10.35
CA VAL A 70 9.02 -11.31 -10.28
C VAL A 70 8.62 -10.00 -10.92
N HIS A 71 7.71 -10.05 -11.90
CA HIS A 71 7.48 -8.94 -12.81
C HIS A 71 8.81 -8.46 -13.42
N ASP A 72 9.24 -7.23 -13.11
CA ASP A 72 10.52 -6.64 -13.51
C ASP A 72 11.49 -6.41 -12.32
N ILE A 73 11.18 -6.92 -11.12
CA ILE A 73 11.96 -6.69 -9.90
C ILE A 73 12.75 -7.94 -9.51
N THR A 74 13.97 -7.72 -9.02
CA THR A 74 14.75 -8.78 -8.38
C THR A 74 14.22 -9.03 -6.96
N VAL A 75 13.70 -10.23 -6.73
CA VAL A 75 13.29 -10.72 -5.41
C VAL A 75 14.37 -11.65 -4.87
N VAL A 76 14.85 -11.38 -3.65
CA VAL A 76 15.84 -12.22 -2.96
C VAL A 76 15.24 -12.73 -1.65
N GLY A 77 15.59 -13.95 -1.26
CA GLY A 77 15.12 -14.50 0.01
C GLY A 77 16.15 -15.31 0.76
N SER A 78 15.96 -15.37 2.08
CA SER A 78 16.87 -16.03 3.02
C SER A 78 16.40 -17.42 3.48
N ARG A 79 15.16 -17.84 3.13
CA ARG A 79 14.68 -19.21 3.38
C ARG A 79 15.21 -20.19 2.32
N PRO A 80 15.32 -21.51 2.61
CA PRO A 80 15.92 -22.49 1.71
C PRO A 80 15.31 -22.56 0.30
N HIS A 81 13.99 -22.34 0.19
CA HIS A 81 13.26 -22.37 -1.07
C HIS A 81 12.21 -21.25 -1.12
N PRO A 82 12.00 -20.61 -2.29
CA PRO A 82 10.90 -19.66 -2.46
C PRO A 82 9.57 -20.41 -2.47
N ASP A 83 8.55 -19.86 -1.82
CA ASP A 83 7.18 -20.34 -1.92
C ASP A 83 6.58 -19.88 -3.27
N PRO A 84 6.17 -20.81 -4.17
CA PRO A 84 5.58 -20.44 -5.46
C PRO A 84 4.29 -19.63 -5.35
N VAL A 85 3.48 -19.88 -4.31
CA VAL A 85 2.19 -19.21 -4.10
C VAL A 85 2.42 -17.76 -3.71
N GLU A 86 3.35 -17.52 -2.80
CA GLU A 86 3.79 -16.17 -2.41
C GLU A 86 4.33 -15.38 -3.61
N LEU A 87 5.19 -15.99 -4.44
CA LEU A 87 5.74 -15.30 -5.61
C LEU A 87 4.65 -14.96 -6.63
N ALA A 88 3.62 -15.80 -6.77
CA ALA A 88 2.48 -15.51 -7.63
C ALA A 88 1.62 -14.37 -7.07
N LEU A 89 1.35 -14.37 -5.75
CA LEU A 89 0.66 -13.28 -5.07
C LEU A 89 1.42 -11.96 -5.20
N LEU A 90 2.75 -11.98 -5.06
CA LEU A 90 3.60 -10.80 -5.24
C LEU A 90 3.56 -10.30 -6.69
N ASP A 91 3.62 -11.18 -7.69
CA ASP A 91 3.48 -10.80 -9.10
C ASP A 91 2.11 -10.15 -9.38
N ALA A 92 1.05 -10.73 -8.83
CA ALA A 92 -0.31 -10.24 -8.95
C ALA A 92 -0.48 -8.87 -8.28
N ALA A 93 0.08 -8.65 -7.10
CA ALA A 93 0.05 -7.37 -6.39
C ALA A 93 0.89 -6.30 -7.09
N LEU A 94 2.06 -6.66 -7.64
CA LEU A 94 2.89 -5.74 -8.44
C LEU A 94 2.18 -5.31 -9.73
N SER A 95 1.42 -6.21 -10.33
CA SER A 95 0.60 -5.93 -11.52
C SER A 95 -0.55 -4.96 -11.25
N GLU A 96 -0.93 -4.78 -9.98
CA GLU A 96 -1.93 -3.79 -9.57
C GLU A 96 -1.37 -2.35 -9.54
N LEU A 97 -0.05 -2.16 -9.55
CA LEU A 97 0.55 -0.83 -9.47
C LEU A 97 0.61 -0.13 -10.84
N PRO A 98 0.19 1.13 -10.95
CA PRO A 98 0.16 1.84 -12.23
C PRO A 98 1.58 2.15 -12.74
N ARG A 99 1.77 2.07 -14.06
CA ARG A 99 3.10 2.26 -14.69
C ARG A 99 3.81 3.56 -14.31
N VAL A 100 3.07 4.66 -14.14
CA VAL A 100 3.65 5.94 -13.73
C VAL A 100 4.29 5.88 -12.34
N LEU A 101 3.77 5.06 -11.42
CA LEU A 101 4.37 4.84 -10.12
C LEU A 101 5.64 3.98 -10.22
N TRP A 102 5.64 2.97 -11.10
CA TRP A 102 6.83 2.17 -11.40
C TRP A 102 8.00 3.03 -11.89
N GLU A 103 7.74 4.00 -12.77
CA GLU A 103 8.77 4.84 -13.38
C GLU A 103 9.53 5.70 -12.35
N VAL A 104 8.90 6.04 -11.24
CA VAL A 104 9.49 6.90 -10.20
C VAL A 104 9.88 6.13 -8.93
N GLY A 105 9.14 5.08 -8.59
CA GLY A 105 9.17 4.41 -7.29
C GLY A 105 9.59 2.94 -7.31
N ALA A 106 9.87 2.33 -8.48
CA ALA A 106 10.25 0.91 -8.51
C ALA A 106 11.51 0.64 -7.68
N PRO A 107 11.51 -0.31 -6.73
CA PRO A 107 12.68 -0.62 -5.93
C PRO A 107 13.78 -1.26 -6.77
N ARG A 108 15.01 -1.23 -6.27
CA ARG A 108 16.10 -2.02 -6.83
C ARG A 108 15.85 -3.52 -6.62
N SER A 109 15.49 -3.87 -5.38
CA SER A 109 15.17 -5.24 -4.99
C SER A 109 14.04 -5.27 -3.97
N ILE A 110 13.32 -6.40 -3.97
CA ILE A 110 12.45 -6.80 -2.87
C ILE A 110 13.16 -7.90 -2.08
N ILE A 111 13.29 -7.71 -0.78
CA ILE A 111 14.08 -8.56 0.11
C ILE A 111 13.14 -9.28 1.07
N ARG A 112 13.08 -10.61 0.94
CA ARG A 112 12.32 -11.50 1.81
C ARG A 112 13.14 -11.86 3.05
N ILE A 113 12.59 -11.54 4.23
CA ILE A 113 13.23 -11.79 5.52
C ILE A 113 12.38 -12.72 6.37
N ALA A 114 12.98 -13.83 6.79
CA ALA A 114 12.35 -14.78 7.71
C ALA A 114 11.88 -14.11 9.02
N SER A 115 10.65 -14.43 9.44
CA SER A 115 10.16 -14.17 10.80
C SER A 115 11.15 -14.70 11.86
N ALA A 116 11.20 -14.05 13.03
CA ALA A 116 11.89 -14.64 14.18
C ALA A 116 11.14 -15.92 14.63
N PRO A 117 11.85 -17.01 14.99
CA PRO A 117 11.24 -18.31 15.30
C PRO A 117 10.40 -18.35 16.59
N GLU A 118 10.45 -17.34 17.45
CA GLU A 118 9.67 -17.28 18.71
C GLU A 118 8.36 -16.47 18.58
N GLU A 119 8.09 -15.88 17.40
CA GLU A 119 6.88 -15.11 17.11
C GLU A 119 6.04 -15.80 16.02
N GLU A 120 5.65 -17.06 16.24
CA GLU A 120 4.56 -17.73 15.51
C GLU A 120 3.21 -17.09 15.89
N GLN A 121 3.00 -15.81 15.56
CA GLN A 121 1.68 -15.19 15.58
C GLN A 121 1.19 -14.96 14.14
N VAL A 122 -0.03 -15.41 13.90
CA VAL A 122 -0.85 -15.23 12.68
C VAL A 122 -1.11 -13.73 12.46
N GLY A 123 -0.91 -13.20 11.25
CA GLY A 123 -1.17 -11.78 10.92
C GLY A 123 -0.84 -11.35 9.48
N ASN A 124 -1.01 -10.06 9.15
CA ASN A 124 -0.86 -9.42 7.82
C ASN A 124 0.57 -8.97 7.47
N ALA A 125 0.94 -8.99 6.17
CA ALA A 125 2.30 -8.71 5.72
C ALA A 125 2.81 -7.38 6.18
N VAL A 126 4.03 -7.40 6.69
CA VAL A 126 4.76 -6.20 7.04
C VAL A 126 5.76 -5.92 5.94
N THR A 127 5.58 -4.75 5.35
CA THR A 127 6.48 -4.17 4.36
C THR A 127 7.11 -2.93 4.96
N PHE A 128 8.35 -2.65 4.58
CA PHE A 128 8.97 -1.35 4.84
C PHE A 128 10.09 -1.11 3.84
N THR A 129 10.35 0.16 3.55
CA THR A 129 11.43 0.57 2.66
C THR A 129 12.71 0.82 3.44
N ARG A 130 13.85 0.41 2.89
CA ARG A 130 15.17 0.80 3.38
C ARG A 130 16.04 1.25 2.22
N GLY A 131 16.13 2.56 2.04
CA GLY A 131 16.81 3.14 0.90
C GLY A 131 16.10 2.80 -0.42
N PRO A 132 16.79 2.22 -1.42
CA PRO A 132 16.16 1.87 -2.69
C PRO A 132 15.50 0.48 -2.70
N ASP A 133 15.50 -0.26 -1.59
CA ASP A 133 14.99 -1.62 -1.51
C ASP A 133 13.76 -1.69 -0.60
N ILE A 134 12.86 -2.63 -0.91
CA ILE A 134 11.68 -2.94 -0.09
C ILE A 134 11.93 -4.25 0.64
N TYR A 135 11.54 -4.30 1.91
CA TYR A 135 11.68 -5.45 2.77
C TYR A 135 10.29 -6.03 3.04
N LEU A 136 10.18 -7.35 2.90
CA LEU A 136 8.94 -8.09 3.10
C LEU A 136 9.20 -9.16 4.16
N VAL A 137 8.54 -9.06 5.31
CA VAL A 137 8.74 -10.00 6.41
C VAL A 137 7.83 -11.23 6.27
N ASP A 138 8.36 -12.38 6.60
CA ASP A 138 7.88 -13.72 6.21
C ASP A 138 6.87 -14.33 7.19
N ARG A 139 5.80 -13.59 7.51
CA ARG A 139 4.80 -14.00 8.52
C ARG A 139 3.43 -14.36 7.94
N THR A 140 3.13 -14.00 6.69
CA THR A 140 1.77 -13.51 6.36
C THR A 140 1.28 -13.77 4.92
N PHE A 141 2.05 -14.47 4.11
CA PHE A 141 1.76 -14.68 2.68
C PHE A 141 1.04 -16.01 2.45
N ASP A 142 -0.01 -16.26 3.23
CA ASP A 142 -0.89 -17.41 3.01
C ASP A 142 -2.21 -16.92 2.40
N PRO A 143 -2.40 -17.03 1.07
CA PRO A 143 -3.66 -16.64 0.44
C PRO A 143 -4.82 -17.57 0.76
N ASP A 144 -4.56 -18.74 1.36
CA ASP A 144 -5.58 -19.73 1.72
C ASP A 144 -5.92 -19.72 3.24
N GLY A 145 -5.33 -18.80 4.02
CA GLY A 145 -5.60 -18.58 5.45
C GLY A 145 -6.05 -17.14 5.76
N ASP A 146 -6.05 -16.74 7.05
CA ASP A 146 -6.25 -15.34 7.49
C ASP A 146 -5.04 -14.44 7.12
N GLY A 147 -4.53 -14.57 5.90
CA GLY A 147 -3.29 -13.97 5.42
C GLY A 147 -3.50 -12.74 4.52
N THR A 148 -2.39 -12.26 3.97
CA THR A 148 -2.34 -11.01 3.18
C THR A 148 -3.00 -11.21 1.83
N THR A 149 -4.02 -10.40 1.53
CA THR A 149 -4.68 -10.39 0.22
C THR A 149 -3.82 -9.74 -0.87
N ARG A 150 -4.19 -9.96 -2.14
CA ARG A 150 -3.53 -9.29 -3.27
C ARG A 150 -3.64 -7.78 -3.17
N LEU A 151 -4.81 -7.26 -2.79
CA LEU A 151 -5.05 -5.82 -2.66
C LEU A 151 -4.36 -5.22 -1.45
N ASP A 152 -4.26 -5.94 -0.32
CA ASP A 152 -3.49 -5.50 0.85
C ASP A 152 -2.00 -5.40 0.51
N LEU A 153 -1.46 -6.41 -0.16
CA LEU A 153 -0.07 -6.39 -0.61
C LEU A 153 0.16 -5.28 -1.65
N ALA A 154 -0.78 -5.06 -2.57
CA ALA A 154 -0.69 -3.98 -3.54
C ALA A 154 -0.72 -2.60 -2.87
N ARG A 155 -1.54 -2.42 -1.83
CA ARG A 155 -1.56 -1.20 -1.01
C ARG A 155 -0.21 -0.95 -0.37
N ALA A 156 0.31 -1.96 0.31
CA ALA A 156 1.58 -1.90 1.01
C ALA A 156 2.73 -1.59 0.03
N LEU A 157 2.78 -2.28 -1.11
CA LEU A 157 3.78 -2.00 -2.15
C LEU A 157 3.62 -0.60 -2.76
N ALA A 158 2.40 -0.11 -2.98
CA ALA A 158 2.19 1.26 -3.49
C ALA A 158 2.73 2.32 -2.52
N HIS A 159 2.47 2.10 -1.21
CA HIS A 159 3.00 2.91 -0.13
C HIS A 159 4.54 2.90 -0.14
N GLU A 160 5.15 1.71 -0.18
CA GLU A 160 6.61 1.59 -0.19
C GLU A 160 7.28 2.15 -1.46
N PHE A 161 6.65 2.03 -2.63
CA PHE A 161 7.14 2.67 -3.86
C PHE A 161 7.21 4.19 -3.72
N ALA A 162 6.27 4.79 -2.97
CA ALA A 162 6.33 6.22 -2.66
C ALA A 162 7.55 6.54 -1.79
N HIS A 163 7.86 5.75 -0.76
CA HIS A 163 9.08 5.93 0.03
C HIS A 163 10.37 5.76 -0.77
N VAL A 164 10.42 4.79 -1.69
CA VAL A 164 11.56 4.67 -2.63
C VAL A 164 11.71 5.94 -3.47
N ALA A 165 10.61 6.54 -3.92
CA ALA A 165 10.65 7.80 -4.66
C ALA A 165 11.08 8.99 -3.79
N GLN A 166 10.61 9.07 -2.53
CA GLN A 166 11.03 10.07 -1.56
C GLN A 166 12.53 9.98 -1.29
N PHE A 167 13.06 8.75 -1.12
CA PHE A 167 14.48 8.49 -0.96
C PHE A 167 15.30 8.96 -2.16
N ARG A 168 14.81 8.74 -3.38
CA ARG A 168 15.47 9.20 -4.61
C ARG A 168 15.50 10.72 -4.75
N ALA A 169 14.61 11.42 -4.07
CA ALA A 169 14.52 12.88 -4.06
C ALA A 169 15.25 13.53 -2.87
N LEU A 170 16.07 12.77 -2.13
CA LEU A 170 16.88 13.32 -1.05
C LEU A 170 17.94 14.30 -1.57
N ASP A 171 18.07 15.43 -0.89
CA ASP A 171 19.13 16.41 -1.15
C ASP A 171 20.52 15.76 -0.94
N PRO A 172 21.48 15.96 -1.87
CA PRO A 172 22.85 15.47 -1.72
C PRO A 172 23.54 15.84 -0.39
N ALA A 173 23.20 16.97 0.23
CA ALA A 173 23.72 17.39 1.52
C ALA A 173 23.19 16.51 2.67
N TYR A 174 21.93 16.08 2.60
CA TYR A 174 21.34 15.12 3.55
C TYR A 174 22.01 13.76 3.40
N ILE A 175 22.25 13.33 2.16
CA ILE A 175 23.00 12.11 1.87
C ILE A 175 24.42 12.23 2.47
N GLN A 176 25.10 13.35 2.27
CA GLN A 176 26.47 13.54 2.77
C GLN A 176 26.54 13.58 4.31
N ALA A 177 25.60 14.26 4.98
CA ALA A 177 25.52 14.27 6.45
C ALA A 177 25.31 12.87 7.03
N ALA A 178 24.51 12.04 6.37
CA ALA A 178 24.36 10.62 6.71
C ALA A 178 25.69 9.86 6.62
N LEU A 179 26.47 10.12 5.57
CA LEU A 179 27.78 9.49 5.34
C LEU A 179 28.82 9.92 6.36
N ASP A 180 28.70 11.14 6.88
CA ASP A 180 29.61 11.68 7.88
C ASP A 180 29.27 11.20 9.31
N GLY A 181 28.21 10.38 9.45
CA GLY A 181 27.83 9.74 10.71
C GLY A 181 26.88 10.56 11.58
N ASP A 182 26.32 11.66 11.06
CA ASP A 182 25.36 12.52 11.76
C ASP A 182 23.92 11.94 11.74
N ILE A 183 23.78 10.62 11.57
CA ILE A 183 22.53 9.88 11.33
C ILE A 183 21.45 10.12 12.39
N ALA A 184 21.83 10.40 13.64
CA ALA A 184 20.88 10.72 14.72
C ALA A 184 20.20 12.10 14.58
N ARG A 185 20.53 12.86 13.53
CA ARG A 185 20.16 14.26 13.34
C ARG A 185 19.63 14.54 11.92
N VAL A 186 19.12 13.52 11.23
CA VAL A 186 18.63 13.74 9.86
C VAL A 186 17.28 13.06 9.72
N ASP A 187 16.22 13.87 9.66
CA ASP A 187 14.90 13.38 9.24
C ASP A 187 14.91 13.25 7.70
N PRO A 188 14.75 12.04 7.13
CA PRO A 188 14.71 11.88 5.68
C PRO A 188 13.46 12.54 5.05
N ALA A 189 12.40 12.80 5.81
CA ALA A 189 11.23 13.56 5.36
C ALA A 189 11.58 15.05 5.11
N ASP A 190 12.42 15.65 5.95
CA ASP A 190 12.95 17.01 5.77
C ASP A 190 13.96 17.10 4.62
N GLY A 191 14.68 16.00 4.34
CA GLY A 191 15.71 15.96 3.31
C GLY A 191 15.19 15.75 1.89
N SER A 192 13.92 15.36 1.73
CA SER A 192 13.36 15.00 0.43
C SER A 192 12.63 16.19 -0.19
N GLU A 193 13.11 16.69 -1.32
CA GLU A 193 12.44 17.77 -2.06
C GLU A 193 10.98 17.41 -2.40
N LEU A 194 10.73 16.12 -2.58
CA LEU A 194 9.42 15.58 -2.87
C LEU A 194 8.46 15.70 -1.68
N VAL A 195 8.91 15.31 -0.48
CA VAL A 195 8.13 15.42 0.75
C VAL A 195 7.91 16.89 1.12
N LEU A 196 8.94 17.73 0.99
CA LEU A 196 8.81 19.18 1.22
C LEU A 196 7.80 19.82 0.27
N SER A 197 7.80 19.43 -1.01
CA SER A 197 6.81 19.92 -1.97
C SER A 197 5.39 19.43 -1.66
N PHE A 198 5.24 18.21 -1.17
CA PHE A 198 3.94 17.69 -0.73
C PHE A 198 3.46 18.47 0.49
N ALA A 199 4.30 18.57 1.53
CA ALA A 199 4.00 19.26 2.78
C ALA A 199 3.54 20.70 2.55
N ALA A 200 4.25 21.42 1.68
CA ALA A 200 3.91 22.80 1.32
C ALA A 200 2.53 22.94 0.64
N GLN A 201 2.07 21.93 -0.12
CA GLN A 201 0.76 21.96 -0.76
C GLN A 201 -0.36 21.51 0.19
N THR A 202 -0.09 20.57 1.09
CA THR A 202 -1.10 19.90 1.93
C THR A 202 -1.23 20.47 3.34
N GLY A 203 -0.47 21.54 3.63
CA GLY A 203 -0.59 22.30 4.87
C GLY A 203 0.21 21.73 6.04
N TRP A 204 1.17 20.86 5.77
CA TRP A 204 2.15 20.45 6.77
C TRP A 204 3.15 21.56 7.03
N THR A 205 3.44 21.83 8.29
CA THR A 205 4.41 22.83 8.73
C THR A 205 5.42 22.20 9.66
N ASN A 206 6.71 22.43 9.41
CA ASN A 206 7.77 22.07 10.34
C ASN A 206 7.94 23.21 11.35
N GLU A 207 7.64 22.95 12.63
CA GLU A 207 7.75 23.92 13.72
C GLU A 207 9.15 24.00 14.32
N SER A 208 10.06 23.11 13.91
CA SER A 208 11.44 23.13 14.38
C SER A 208 12.25 24.24 13.69
N ALA A 209 13.03 24.97 14.48
CA ALA A 209 14.04 25.90 13.98
C ALA A 209 15.36 25.21 13.64
N ASP A 210 15.53 23.94 14.02
CA ASP A 210 16.70 23.13 13.72
C ASP A 210 16.47 22.39 12.38
N PRO A 211 17.26 22.65 11.32
CA PRO A 211 17.14 21.95 10.04
C PRO A 211 17.44 20.44 10.13
N LEU A 212 17.95 19.98 11.26
CA LEU A 212 18.31 18.58 11.54
C LEU A 212 17.31 17.86 12.45
N HIS A 213 16.24 18.53 12.86
CA HIS A 213 15.18 17.93 13.65
C HIS A 213 13.83 18.43 13.13
N ALA A 214 12.95 17.53 12.71
CA ALA A 214 11.62 17.93 12.27
C ALA A 214 10.59 17.84 13.40
N ASP A 215 9.77 18.88 13.55
CA ASP A 215 8.52 18.81 14.33
C ASP A 215 7.37 19.14 13.38
N TRP A 216 6.94 18.13 12.63
CA TRP A 216 5.90 18.27 11.62
C TRP A 216 4.51 18.33 12.26
N ARG A 217 3.73 19.36 11.89
CA ARG A 217 2.33 19.50 12.29
C ARG A 217 1.41 19.71 11.11
N LEU A 218 0.19 19.19 11.27
CA LEU A 218 -0.90 19.35 10.33
C LEU A 218 -2.15 19.82 11.08
N GLU A 219 -2.67 21.00 10.73
CA GLU A 219 -3.94 21.50 11.29
C GLU A 219 -5.17 20.79 10.69
N GLY A 220 -5.01 20.21 9.50
CA GLY A 220 -6.06 19.52 8.74
C GLY A 220 -6.14 18.01 8.97
N GLN A 221 -6.81 17.33 8.05
CA GLN A 221 -6.87 15.87 7.99
C GLN A 221 -5.74 15.36 7.10
N ALA A 222 -5.06 14.28 7.51
CA ALA A 222 -4.16 13.49 6.65
C ALA A 222 -4.96 12.50 5.79
N ALA A 223 -4.30 11.76 4.89
CA ALA A 223 -4.91 10.71 4.08
C ALA A 223 -5.47 9.56 4.94
N THR A 224 -4.73 9.15 5.96
CA THR A 224 -5.12 8.11 6.93
C THR A 224 -4.65 8.49 8.33
N GLU A 225 -5.02 7.71 9.34
CA GLU A 225 -4.48 7.88 10.70
C GLU A 225 -2.96 7.67 10.72
N TYR A 226 -2.45 6.64 10.03
CA TYR A 226 -1.02 6.40 9.90
C TYR A 226 -0.32 7.54 9.17
N GLY A 227 -0.90 8.06 8.09
CA GLY A 227 -0.36 9.24 7.40
C GLY A 227 -0.26 10.50 8.27
N ARG A 228 -0.98 10.58 9.40
CA ARG A 228 -0.86 11.71 10.34
C ARG A 228 0.45 11.71 11.13
N THR A 229 1.26 10.65 11.04
CA THR A 229 2.55 10.59 11.72
C THR A 229 3.59 11.55 11.13
N GLY A 230 3.45 11.94 9.86
CA GLY A 230 4.29 12.93 9.22
C GLY A 230 4.00 13.10 7.72
N PRO A 231 4.54 14.13 7.05
CA PRO A 231 4.26 14.39 5.64
C PRO A 231 4.77 13.30 4.69
N ALA A 232 5.84 12.58 5.06
CA ALA A 232 6.33 11.44 4.27
C ALA A 232 5.30 10.29 4.26
N GLU A 233 4.75 9.95 5.42
CA GLU A 233 3.73 8.91 5.57
C GLU A 233 2.39 9.35 4.96
N ASP A 234 1.98 10.61 5.14
CA ASP A 234 0.79 11.16 4.49
C ASP A 234 0.89 11.09 2.96
N MET A 235 2.07 11.38 2.41
CA MET A 235 2.31 11.27 0.97
C MET A 235 2.23 9.80 0.51
N ALA A 236 2.86 8.86 1.23
CA ALA A 236 2.86 7.44 0.87
C ALA A 236 1.45 6.84 0.95
N GLU A 237 0.71 7.13 2.03
CA GLU A 237 -0.69 6.73 2.20
C GLU A 237 -1.59 7.38 1.15
N SER A 238 -1.36 8.64 0.78
CA SER A 238 -2.09 9.29 -0.31
C SER A 238 -1.93 8.54 -1.63
N VAL A 239 -0.72 8.09 -1.97
CA VAL A 239 -0.45 7.28 -3.16
C VAL A 239 -1.18 5.94 -3.09
N ALA A 240 -1.05 5.22 -1.97
CA ALA A 240 -1.67 3.92 -1.77
C ALA A 240 -3.21 4.00 -1.89
N MET A 241 -3.82 5.00 -1.25
CA MET A 241 -5.26 5.24 -1.33
C MET A 241 -5.72 5.53 -2.75
N LEU A 242 -4.98 6.32 -3.53
CA LEU A 242 -5.33 6.61 -4.93
C LEU A 242 -5.17 5.38 -5.84
N VAL A 243 -4.11 4.58 -5.64
CA VAL A 243 -3.86 3.34 -6.38
C VAL A 243 -4.91 2.28 -6.07
N LEU A 244 -5.49 2.26 -4.87
CA LEU A 244 -6.64 1.43 -4.54
C LEU A 244 -7.98 2.01 -5.01
N GLY A 245 -7.97 3.18 -5.68
CA GLY A 245 -9.19 3.85 -6.10
C GLY A 245 -10.02 4.44 -4.95
N ARG A 246 -9.41 4.72 -3.80
CA ARG A 246 -10.03 5.34 -2.61
C ARG A 246 -9.82 6.86 -2.57
N ALA A 247 -9.82 7.51 -3.75
CA ALA A 247 -9.58 8.94 -3.89
C ALA A 247 -10.60 9.80 -3.11
N ASP A 248 -11.85 9.34 -3.02
CA ASP A 248 -12.93 10.05 -2.33
C ASP A 248 -12.82 9.97 -0.79
N TRP A 249 -11.83 9.22 -0.27
CA TRP A 249 -11.61 9.01 1.16
C TRP A 249 -10.51 9.89 1.74
N ILE A 250 -9.72 10.52 0.87
CA ILE A 250 -8.61 11.39 1.28
C ILE A 250 -8.93 12.85 0.94
N PRO A 251 -8.34 13.82 1.64
CA PRO A 251 -8.48 15.22 1.28
C PRO A 251 -8.09 15.52 -0.19
N PRO A 252 -8.83 16.39 -0.92
CA PRO A 252 -8.64 16.59 -2.36
C PRO A 252 -7.27 17.16 -2.78
N ASP A 253 -6.62 17.91 -1.88
CA ASP A 253 -5.30 18.51 -2.09
C ASP A 253 -4.20 17.46 -2.27
N ARG A 254 -4.28 16.35 -1.53
CA ARG A 254 -3.40 15.18 -1.63
C ARG A 254 -3.53 14.50 -2.97
N GLY A 255 -4.77 14.19 -3.36
CA GLY A 255 -5.08 13.64 -4.68
C GLY A 255 -4.56 14.51 -5.83
N THR A 256 -4.74 15.82 -5.70
CA THR A 256 -4.27 16.80 -6.68
C THR A 256 -2.74 16.83 -6.76
N TRP A 257 -2.06 16.81 -5.62
CA TRP A 257 -0.60 16.79 -5.59
C TRP A 257 -0.04 15.51 -6.24
N VAL A 258 -0.54 14.33 -5.84
CA VAL A 258 -0.04 13.05 -6.35
C VAL A 258 -0.26 12.94 -7.86
N ALA A 259 -1.44 13.34 -8.35
CA ALA A 259 -1.74 13.37 -9.77
C ALA A 259 -0.75 14.27 -10.54
N LYS A 260 -0.46 15.46 -10.00
CA LYS A 260 0.50 16.40 -10.58
C LYS A 260 1.93 15.83 -10.57
N TRP A 261 2.37 15.26 -9.46
CA TRP A 261 3.70 14.67 -9.31
C TRP A 261 3.92 13.51 -10.29
N LEU A 262 2.97 12.58 -10.37
CA LEU A 262 3.03 11.42 -11.26
C LEU A 262 2.71 11.75 -12.74
N GLY A 263 2.34 13.00 -13.04
CA GLY A 263 2.01 13.42 -14.40
C GLY A 263 0.79 12.69 -14.99
N THR A 264 -0.18 12.34 -14.15
CA THR A 264 -1.35 11.53 -14.52
C THR A 264 -2.63 12.10 -13.92
N SER A 265 -3.79 11.49 -14.21
CA SER A 265 -5.06 11.84 -13.55
C SER A 265 -5.42 10.85 -12.44
N ILE A 266 -6.15 11.32 -11.42
CA ILE A 266 -6.74 10.46 -10.38
C ILE A 266 -7.58 9.33 -11.01
N LYS A 267 -8.30 9.62 -12.10
CA LYS A 267 -9.08 8.62 -12.84
C LYS A 267 -8.20 7.50 -13.41
N GLN A 268 -7.02 7.84 -13.92
CA GLN A 268 -6.07 6.84 -14.45
C GLN A 268 -5.41 6.02 -13.34
N LEU A 269 -5.13 6.63 -12.18
CA LEU A 269 -4.62 5.89 -11.01
C LEU A 269 -5.63 4.88 -10.46
N ALA A 270 -6.93 5.22 -10.50
CA ALA A 270 -8.02 4.36 -10.04
C ALA A 270 -8.57 3.38 -11.10
N ALA A 271 -7.96 3.32 -12.29
CA ALA A 271 -8.42 2.43 -13.36
C ALA A 271 -8.26 0.96 -12.94
N GLY A 272 -9.27 0.13 -13.19
CA GLY A 272 -9.28 -1.29 -12.81
C GLY A 272 -9.45 -1.55 -11.30
N LYS A 273 -9.86 -0.54 -10.51
CA LYS A 273 -10.01 -0.66 -9.05
C LYS A 273 -11.46 -0.60 -8.57
N PRO A 274 -11.85 -1.35 -7.52
CA PRO A 274 -13.16 -1.22 -6.87
C PRO A 274 -13.46 0.22 -6.46
N TRP A 275 -14.68 0.71 -6.73
CA TRP A 275 -15.11 2.04 -6.25
C TRP A 275 -15.88 1.89 -4.95
N ILE A 276 -15.47 2.61 -3.91
CA ILE A 276 -16.18 2.63 -2.63
C ILE A 276 -16.62 4.07 -2.31
N PRO A 277 -17.89 4.29 -1.92
CA PRO A 277 -18.38 5.59 -1.50
C PRO A 277 -17.52 6.23 -0.40
N ALA A 278 -17.45 7.57 -0.39
CA ALA A 278 -16.78 8.31 0.68
C ALA A 278 -17.41 8.04 2.05
N GLY A 279 -16.58 7.96 3.10
CA GLY A 279 -17.02 7.73 4.47
C GLY A 279 -17.42 6.29 4.78
N ALA A 280 -17.20 5.36 3.85
CA ALA A 280 -17.31 3.94 4.13
C ALA A 280 -16.13 3.45 4.98
N THR A 281 -16.36 2.37 5.71
CA THR A 281 -15.39 1.73 6.59
C THR A 281 -15.16 0.30 6.11
N GLU A 282 -13.91 -0.08 5.94
CA GLU A 282 -13.52 -1.46 5.67
C GLU A 282 -13.72 -2.29 6.94
N VAL A 283 -14.38 -3.43 6.83
CA VAL A 283 -14.69 -4.31 7.96
C VAL A 283 -14.20 -5.73 7.69
N SER A 284 -13.71 -6.37 8.75
CA SER A 284 -13.32 -7.78 8.71
C SER A 284 -14.44 -8.63 9.29
N THR A 285 -14.76 -9.73 8.62
CA THR A 285 -15.74 -10.73 9.06
C THR A 285 -15.14 -12.12 8.91
N ALA A 286 -15.46 -13.01 9.85
CA ALA A 286 -15.11 -14.43 9.76
C ALA A 286 -16.18 -15.25 9.01
N GLU A 287 -17.30 -14.62 8.66
CA GLU A 287 -18.40 -15.20 7.89
C GLU A 287 -18.41 -14.59 6.50
N ASP A 288 -18.57 -15.44 5.48
CA ASP A 288 -18.75 -15.00 4.10
C ASP A 288 -20.15 -14.41 3.92
N LEU A 289 -20.21 -13.08 3.72
CA LEU A 289 -21.47 -12.34 3.56
C LEU A 289 -21.87 -12.19 2.08
N TYR A 290 -21.43 -13.11 1.22
CA TYR A 290 -21.73 -13.11 -0.22
C TYR A 290 -22.22 -14.47 -0.73
N ASP A 291 -22.90 -14.50 -1.88
CA ASP A 291 -23.29 -15.75 -2.55
C ASP A 291 -22.06 -16.40 -3.20
N GLU A 292 -21.30 -17.17 -2.40
CA GLU A 292 -20.13 -17.94 -2.83
C GLU A 292 -20.40 -18.77 -4.09
N ALA A 293 -21.58 -19.40 -4.16
CA ALA A 293 -21.93 -20.26 -5.26
C ALA A 293 -22.14 -19.45 -6.55
N ALA A 294 -22.72 -18.25 -6.46
CA ALA A 294 -22.84 -17.34 -7.59
C ALA A 294 -21.48 -16.75 -7.99
N ALA A 295 -20.66 -16.34 -7.02
CA ALA A 295 -19.30 -15.87 -7.26
C ALA A 295 -18.47 -16.93 -8.01
N ALA A 296 -18.45 -18.17 -7.54
CA ALA A 296 -17.74 -19.28 -8.17
C ALA A 296 -18.25 -19.59 -9.60
N ARG A 297 -19.57 -19.52 -9.83
CA ARG A 297 -20.16 -19.67 -11.18
C ARG A 297 -19.78 -18.52 -12.11
N SER A 298 -19.53 -17.32 -11.57
CA SER A 298 -19.18 -16.14 -12.36
C SER A 298 -17.74 -16.18 -12.91
N ALA A 299 -16.85 -16.96 -12.28
CA ALA A 299 -15.48 -17.15 -12.72
C ALA A 299 -15.07 -18.64 -12.75
N PRO A 300 -15.59 -19.45 -13.71
CA PRO A 300 -15.21 -20.85 -13.81
C PRO A 300 -13.71 -21.00 -14.05
N GLY A 301 -13.00 -21.55 -13.07
CA GLY A 301 -11.55 -21.75 -13.11
C GLY A 301 -10.73 -20.81 -12.24
N ALA A 302 -11.33 -19.81 -11.59
CA ALA A 302 -10.69 -19.10 -10.48
C ALA A 302 -10.38 -20.12 -9.37
N THR A 303 -9.17 -20.06 -8.82
CA THR A 303 -8.75 -20.94 -7.72
C THR A 303 -8.73 -20.23 -6.39
N HIS A 304 -8.80 -18.89 -6.40
CA HIS A 304 -8.87 -18.05 -5.20
C HIS A 304 -10.05 -17.07 -5.27
N ALA A 305 -10.60 -16.75 -4.09
CA ALA A 305 -11.63 -15.76 -3.89
C ALA A 305 -11.29 -14.90 -2.67
N GLU A 306 -11.19 -13.58 -2.86
CA GLU A 306 -10.81 -12.64 -1.82
C GLU A 306 -11.92 -11.62 -1.62
N ALA A 307 -12.61 -11.66 -0.49
CA ALA A 307 -13.74 -10.79 -0.19
C ALA A 307 -13.32 -9.56 0.63
N HIS A 308 -13.69 -8.38 0.13
CA HIS A 308 -13.52 -7.10 0.81
C HIS A 308 -14.89 -6.52 1.16
N TYR A 309 -15.11 -6.27 2.44
CA TYR A 309 -16.38 -5.80 2.98
C TYR A 309 -16.30 -4.34 3.41
N PHE A 310 -17.32 -3.57 3.04
CA PHE A 310 -17.40 -2.15 3.35
C PHE A 310 -18.75 -1.81 3.96
N GLU A 311 -18.74 -1.36 5.21
CA GLU A 311 -19.90 -0.68 5.80
C GLU A 311 -20.02 0.71 5.19
N LEU A 312 -21.19 1.02 4.63
CA LEU A 312 -21.44 2.31 4.02
C LEU A 312 -22.09 3.26 5.05
N PRO A 313 -21.77 4.57 5.01
CA PRO A 313 -22.35 5.50 5.96
C PRO A 313 -23.85 5.61 5.74
N ALA A 314 -24.63 5.78 6.81
CA ALA A 314 -26.10 5.86 6.72
C ALA A 314 -26.61 6.98 5.78
N SER A 315 -25.76 7.96 5.47
CA SER A 315 -26.02 9.07 4.54
C SER A 315 -26.00 8.67 3.06
N VAL A 316 -25.54 7.48 2.69
CA VAL A 316 -25.59 7.04 1.28
C VAL A 316 -27.05 6.93 0.80
N PRO A 317 -27.32 7.17 -0.50
CA PRO A 317 -28.64 6.94 -1.07
C PRO A 317 -29.17 5.52 -0.83
N GLU A 318 -30.47 5.34 -1.00
CA GLU A 318 -31.10 4.02 -1.04
C GLU A 318 -30.50 3.15 -2.15
N HIS A 319 -30.49 1.83 -1.94
CA HIS A 319 -29.93 0.84 -2.87
C HIS A 319 -30.39 1.00 -4.32
N LEU A 320 -31.63 1.45 -4.55
CA LEU A 320 -32.20 1.73 -5.89
C LEU A 320 -31.42 2.78 -6.69
N ILE A 321 -30.79 3.73 -6.00
CA ILE A 321 -29.97 4.78 -6.61
C ILE A 321 -28.50 4.36 -6.56
N LEU A 322 -28.08 3.77 -5.45
CA LEU A 322 -26.69 3.42 -5.20
C LEU A 322 -26.18 2.30 -6.12
N GLY A 323 -26.99 1.27 -6.40
CA GLY A 323 -26.63 0.18 -7.29
C GLY A 323 -26.24 0.66 -8.71
N PRO A 324 -27.12 1.41 -9.41
CA PRO A 324 -26.78 2.02 -10.69
C PRO A 324 -25.57 2.96 -10.64
N ASP A 325 -25.35 3.66 -9.52
CA ASP A 325 -24.16 4.51 -9.38
C ASP A 325 -22.86 3.69 -9.27
N ILE A 326 -22.87 2.60 -8.47
CA ILE A 326 -21.74 1.65 -8.37
C ILE A 326 -21.41 1.11 -9.76
N GLU A 327 -22.40 0.59 -10.49
CA GLU A 327 -22.19 0.09 -11.85
C GLU A 327 -21.55 1.16 -12.74
N ARG A 328 -22.13 2.36 -12.78
CA ARG A 328 -21.61 3.49 -13.57
C ARG A 328 -20.16 3.83 -13.20
N ARG A 329 -19.81 3.80 -11.92
CA ARG A 329 -18.44 4.09 -11.43
C ARG A 329 -17.46 3.00 -11.81
N LEU A 330 -17.84 1.72 -11.72
CA LEU A 330 -17.03 0.59 -12.18
C LEU A 330 -16.81 0.65 -13.70
N LEU A 331 -17.84 0.92 -14.49
CA LEU A 331 -17.70 1.12 -15.94
C LEU A 331 -16.74 2.28 -16.27
N GLN A 332 -16.80 3.39 -15.53
CA GLN A 332 -15.87 4.52 -15.69
C GLN A 332 -14.41 4.17 -15.37
N ARG A 333 -14.19 3.13 -14.55
CA ARG A 333 -12.88 2.58 -14.19
C ARG A 333 -12.42 1.47 -15.12
N GLY A 334 -13.17 1.18 -16.19
CA GLY A 334 -12.78 0.22 -17.22
C GLY A 334 -13.21 -1.22 -16.96
N PHE A 335 -14.10 -1.45 -15.99
CA PHE A 335 -14.76 -2.74 -15.85
C PHE A 335 -15.83 -2.92 -16.94
N GLY A 336 -16.04 -4.15 -17.37
CA GLY A 336 -17.22 -4.59 -18.12
C GLY A 336 -18.07 -5.52 -17.25
N GLY A 337 -19.36 -5.25 -17.12
CA GLY A 337 -20.25 -6.01 -16.25
C GLY A 337 -21.62 -5.35 -16.11
N THR A 338 -22.48 -5.95 -15.30
CA THR A 338 -23.83 -5.43 -14.99
C THR A 338 -24.18 -5.72 -13.53
N PHE A 339 -24.93 -4.83 -12.90
CA PHE A 339 -25.43 -5.00 -11.55
C PHE A 339 -26.94 -5.23 -11.58
N ALA A 340 -27.38 -6.39 -11.13
CA ALA A 340 -28.78 -6.78 -11.15
C ALA A 340 -29.38 -6.71 -9.76
N ARG A 341 -30.58 -6.14 -9.65
CA ARG A 341 -31.40 -6.22 -8.44
C ARG A 341 -31.90 -7.65 -8.27
N ILE A 342 -31.78 -8.18 -7.07
CA ILE A 342 -32.39 -9.44 -6.65
C ILE A 342 -33.56 -9.10 -5.74
N ASP A 343 -34.74 -9.52 -6.16
CA ASP A 343 -35.98 -9.35 -5.42
C ASP A 343 -36.10 -10.47 -4.37
N ASP A 344 -35.41 -10.28 -3.25
CA ASP A 344 -35.62 -11.05 -2.02
C ASP A 344 -36.60 -10.29 -1.11
N GLU A 345 -37.67 -10.95 -0.66
CA GLU A 345 -38.72 -10.34 0.16
C GLU A 345 -38.23 -9.93 1.57
N GLN A 346 -37.15 -10.54 2.06
CA GLN A 346 -36.58 -10.27 3.39
C GLN A 346 -35.47 -9.22 3.34
N LEU A 347 -34.63 -9.26 2.28
CA LEU A 347 -33.51 -8.35 2.09
C LEU A 347 -33.18 -8.13 0.61
N PRO A 348 -33.79 -7.12 -0.04
CA PRO A 348 -33.41 -6.72 -1.38
C PRO A 348 -31.92 -6.38 -1.45
N HIS A 349 -31.25 -6.92 -2.45
CA HIS A 349 -29.82 -6.65 -2.68
C HIS A 349 -29.56 -6.52 -4.19
N TYR A 350 -28.40 -5.96 -4.52
CA TYR A 350 -27.88 -6.02 -5.87
C TYR A 350 -26.69 -6.96 -5.92
N GLN A 351 -26.55 -7.68 -7.02
CA GLN A 351 -25.37 -8.50 -7.27
C GLN A 351 -24.96 -8.43 -8.74
N GLY A 352 -23.69 -8.63 -9.03
CA GLY A 352 -23.20 -8.58 -10.40
C GLY A 352 -21.77 -9.06 -10.56
N SER A 353 -21.45 -9.46 -11.79
CA SER A 353 -20.09 -9.81 -12.18
C SER A 353 -19.50 -8.71 -13.05
N PHE A 354 -18.30 -8.27 -12.67
CA PHE A 354 -17.52 -7.25 -13.35
C PHE A 354 -16.16 -7.83 -13.72
N SER A 355 -15.68 -7.49 -14.90
CA SER A 355 -14.44 -8.04 -15.45
C SER A 355 -13.54 -6.93 -15.96
N ARG A 356 -12.24 -7.09 -15.76
CA ARG A 356 -11.19 -6.26 -16.34
C ARG A 356 -10.70 -6.88 -17.65
N SER A 357 -10.04 -6.07 -18.48
CA SER A 357 -9.48 -6.53 -19.75
C SER A 357 -8.33 -7.55 -19.60
N ASP A 358 -7.71 -7.62 -18.43
CA ASP A 358 -6.63 -8.55 -18.10
C ASP A 358 -7.14 -9.90 -17.56
N GLY A 359 -8.46 -10.09 -17.46
CA GLY A 359 -9.08 -11.35 -17.05
C GLY A 359 -9.49 -11.40 -15.57
N VAL A 360 -9.04 -10.45 -14.73
CA VAL A 360 -9.47 -10.35 -13.33
C VAL A 360 -10.97 -10.12 -13.26
N ARG A 361 -11.66 -10.86 -12.39
CA ARG A 361 -13.11 -10.72 -12.17
C ARG A 361 -13.40 -10.30 -10.74
N PHE A 362 -14.41 -9.45 -10.61
CA PHE A 362 -14.98 -9.05 -9.34
C PHE A 362 -16.44 -9.49 -9.32
N TRP A 363 -16.80 -10.29 -8.34
CA TRP A 363 -18.18 -10.43 -7.93
C TRP A 363 -18.50 -9.31 -6.95
N VAL A 364 -19.60 -8.62 -7.15
CA VAL A 364 -19.97 -7.44 -6.37
C VAL A 364 -21.35 -7.65 -5.81
N GLU A 365 -21.55 -7.30 -4.55
CA GLU A 365 -22.87 -7.32 -3.90
C GLU A 365 -23.11 -6.07 -3.08
N LEU A 366 -24.33 -5.55 -3.10
CA LEU A 366 -24.78 -4.45 -2.25
C LEU A 366 -26.01 -4.90 -1.47
N TRP A 367 -25.83 -5.03 -0.17
CA TRP A 367 -26.85 -5.37 0.79
C TRP A 367 -27.33 -4.11 1.51
N ASP A 368 -28.61 -3.75 1.43
CA ASP A 368 -29.14 -2.57 2.12
C ASP A 368 -29.97 -2.99 3.34
N PHE A 369 -29.27 -3.18 4.45
CA PHE A 369 -29.91 -3.68 5.66
C PHE A 369 -30.89 -2.69 6.31
N ARG A 370 -30.92 -1.42 5.88
CA ARG A 370 -31.88 -0.42 6.37
C ARG A 370 -33.32 -0.78 6.02
N GLU A 371 -33.51 -1.57 4.97
CA GLU A 371 -34.82 -2.03 4.50
C GLU A 371 -35.17 -3.43 5.00
N THR A 372 -34.32 -4.05 5.83
CA THR A 372 -34.61 -5.38 6.37
C THR A 372 -35.86 -5.38 7.23
N THR A 373 -36.65 -6.44 7.08
CA THR A 373 -37.72 -6.77 8.01
C THR A 373 -37.45 -8.15 8.61
N GLY A 374 -37.55 -8.29 9.93
CA GLY A 374 -37.44 -9.59 10.61
C GLY A 374 -36.05 -10.00 11.11
N PHE A 375 -35.01 -9.18 10.93
CA PHE A 375 -33.68 -9.44 11.49
C PHE A 375 -33.48 -8.68 12.81
N SER A 376 -33.21 -9.38 13.92
CA SER A 376 -33.00 -8.77 15.24
C SER A 376 -31.59 -8.23 15.48
N SER A 377 -30.65 -8.58 14.59
CA SER A 377 -29.21 -8.32 14.75
C SER A 377 -28.52 -7.92 13.44
N ALA A 378 -29.27 -7.54 12.41
CA ALA A 378 -28.69 -7.06 11.16
C ALA A 378 -27.95 -5.73 11.38
N PRO A 379 -26.90 -5.44 10.60
CA PRO A 379 -26.30 -4.11 10.53
C PRO A 379 -27.39 -3.07 10.24
N ASN A 380 -27.36 -1.91 10.88
CA ASN A 380 -28.30 -0.82 10.55
C ASN A 380 -27.81 0.05 9.37
N VAL A 381 -26.88 -0.48 8.57
CA VAL A 381 -26.17 0.21 7.50
C VAL A 381 -26.06 -0.68 6.27
N PRO A 382 -25.95 -0.12 5.05
CA PRO A 382 -25.69 -0.93 3.87
C PRO A 382 -24.26 -1.51 3.90
N ILE A 383 -24.10 -2.71 3.34
CA ILE A 383 -22.81 -3.36 3.14
C ILE A 383 -22.56 -3.52 1.65
N LEU A 384 -21.39 -3.09 1.19
CA LEU A 384 -20.88 -3.33 -0.15
C LEU A 384 -19.76 -4.35 -0.08
N VAL A 385 -19.86 -5.39 -0.89
CA VAL A 385 -18.89 -6.48 -0.97
C VAL A 385 -18.26 -6.51 -2.35
N TYR A 386 -16.94 -6.62 -2.40
CA TYR A 386 -16.17 -6.90 -3.60
C TYR A 386 -15.39 -8.19 -3.39
N VAL A 387 -15.68 -9.21 -4.19
CA VAL A 387 -14.95 -10.48 -4.17
C VAL A 387 -14.09 -10.56 -5.42
N GLU A 388 -12.78 -10.43 -5.25
CA GLU A 388 -11.81 -10.63 -6.33
C GLU A 388 -11.63 -12.12 -6.59
N LEU A 389 -11.75 -12.53 -7.85
CA LEU A 389 -11.67 -13.92 -8.30
C LEU A 389 -10.52 -14.04 -9.31
N TRP A 390 -9.53 -14.90 -9.01
CA TRP A 390 -8.32 -15.06 -9.83
C TRP A 390 -7.78 -16.49 -9.92
#